data_AF-A0A0S9QGL1-F1
#
_entry.id   AF-A0A0S9QGL1-F1
#
_cell.length_a   1.000
_cell.length_b   1.000
_cell.length_c   1.000
_cell.angle_alpha   90.00
_cell.angle_beta   90.00
_cell.angle_gamma   90.00
#
_symmetry.space_group_name_H-M   'P 1'
#
loop_
_entity.id
_entity.type
_entity.pdbx_description
1 polymer ?
#
loop_
_entity_poly.entity_id
_entity_poly.type
_entity_poly.pdbx_seq_one_letter_code
_entity_poly.pdbx_strand_id
1 'polypeptide(L)'
;MTDSISRSSRTRRVVIGVTAGLALAIGAPLAASAHVHVTPETAAAGGTETLTFSFSHGCDGSPTTALAVDIPAGVGNATPVVQGGWTITRELGTDGVPTRVVYTADTPVEDGFAAAVSMDVLFTEGTAGTALAFPVTQTCAAGETAWTQIAEDGEDPHDLDAPAPLVAVGAAADDADAGHADADGSGHASDDAAAADAEAAASVASADPVARWLAAGGLAAGIAALVVVLVRGRRRA
;
A
#
# COMPACT_ATOMS: atom_id res chain seq x y z
N MET A 1 -24.60 68.45 -6.07
CA MET A 1 -23.43 67.93 -6.83
C MET A 1 -22.25 68.18 -5.92
N THR A 2 -21.63 67.21 -5.27
CA THR A 2 -21.14 65.91 -5.75
C THR A 2 -20.91 64.98 -4.55
N ASP A 3 -21.43 63.76 -4.56
CA ASP A 3 -21.06 62.73 -3.57
C ASP A 3 -20.06 61.74 -4.17
N SER A 4 -18.90 61.67 -3.51
CA SER A 4 -17.79 60.79 -3.80
C SER A 4 -17.68 59.77 -2.67
N ILE A 5 -18.24 58.56 -2.82
CA ILE A 5 -18.07 57.50 -1.81
C ILE A 5 -17.93 56.10 -2.47
N SER A 6 -16.83 55.44 -2.10
CA SER A 6 -16.69 53.98 -1.94
C SER A 6 -16.60 53.08 -3.18
N ARG A 7 -15.40 53.04 -3.79
CA ARG A 7 -14.94 51.87 -4.59
C ARG A 7 -13.82 51.06 -3.93
N SER A 8 -13.36 51.45 -2.73
CA SER A 8 -12.16 50.89 -2.08
C SER A 8 -12.37 49.53 -1.37
N SER A 9 -13.61 49.12 -1.06
CA SER A 9 -13.84 47.93 -0.21
C SER A 9 -13.92 46.58 -0.94
N ARG A 10 -13.99 46.56 -2.28
CA ARG A 10 -14.22 45.30 -3.04
C ARG A 10 -12.93 44.56 -3.41
N THR A 11 -11.80 45.25 -3.49
CA THR A 11 -10.49 44.64 -3.82
C THR A 11 -9.87 43.89 -2.65
N ARG A 12 -10.18 44.29 -1.40
CA ARG A 12 -9.60 43.65 -0.20
C ARG A 12 -10.16 42.24 0.10
N ARG A 13 -11.35 41.90 -0.41
CA ARG A 13 -12.00 40.59 -0.17
C ARG A 13 -11.56 39.48 -1.13
N VAL A 14 -11.01 39.83 -2.30
CA VAL A 14 -10.56 38.84 -3.30
C VAL A 14 -9.15 38.32 -2.97
N VAL A 15 -8.29 39.16 -2.40
CA VAL A 15 -6.90 38.79 -2.07
C VAL A 15 -6.84 37.77 -0.91
N ILE A 16 -7.78 37.83 0.04
CA ILE A 16 -7.79 36.91 1.21
C ILE A 16 -8.25 35.49 0.84
N GLY A 17 -9.12 35.33 -0.17
CA GLY A 17 -9.60 34.01 -0.59
C GLY A 17 -8.58 33.20 -1.38
N VAL A 18 -7.73 33.85 -2.15
CA VAL A 18 -6.70 33.18 -2.98
C VAL A 18 -5.52 32.68 -2.13
N THR A 19 -5.15 33.41 -1.07
CA THR A 19 -4.06 32.98 -0.17
C THR A 19 -4.46 31.80 0.72
N ALA A 20 -5.74 31.70 1.13
CA ALA A 20 -6.23 30.58 1.92
C ALA A 20 -6.34 29.26 1.13
N GLY A 21 -6.73 29.32 -0.16
CA GLY A 21 -6.81 28.14 -1.02
C GLY A 21 -5.44 27.57 -1.39
N LEU A 22 -4.42 28.42 -1.57
CA LEU A 22 -3.06 27.98 -1.91
C LEU A 22 -2.34 27.33 -0.71
N ALA A 23 -2.61 27.79 0.51
CA ALA A 23 -2.04 27.17 1.72
C ALA A 23 -2.61 25.77 1.98
N LEU A 24 -3.90 25.53 1.67
CA LEU A 24 -4.52 24.20 1.81
C LEU A 24 -4.07 23.20 0.74
N ALA A 25 -3.67 23.69 -0.44
CA ALA A 25 -3.16 22.84 -1.53
C ALA A 25 -1.69 22.41 -1.36
N ILE A 26 -0.90 23.16 -0.58
CA ILE A 26 0.50 22.80 -0.24
C ILE A 26 0.56 21.93 1.03
N GLY A 27 -0.47 22.00 1.88
CA GLY A 27 -0.60 21.21 3.11
C GLY A 27 -1.47 19.96 2.99
N ALA A 28 -1.72 19.45 1.78
CA ALA A 28 -2.19 18.07 1.67
C ALA A 28 -1.13 17.19 2.35
N PRO A 29 -1.50 16.35 3.33
CA PRO A 29 -0.51 15.52 3.99
C PRO A 29 0.19 14.72 2.90
N LEU A 30 1.51 14.88 2.80
CA LEU A 30 2.38 13.93 2.14
C LEU A 30 2.43 12.64 2.97
N ALA A 31 1.25 12.12 3.36
CA ALA A 31 1.09 10.74 3.76
C ALA A 31 1.18 9.88 2.48
N ALA A 32 2.28 10.04 1.75
CA ALA A 32 2.78 8.98 0.90
C ALA A 32 3.09 7.85 1.88
N SER A 33 2.48 6.68 1.68
CA SER A 33 2.57 5.56 2.60
C SER A 33 4.03 5.11 2.73
N ALA A 34 4.70 5.55 3.80
CA ALA A 34 6.06 5.15 4.12
C ALA A 34 6.12 3.79 4.84
N HIS A 35 4.96 3.22 5.18
CA HIS A 35 4.86 2.00 5.96
C HIS A 35 5.38 0.81 5.17
N VAL A 36 5.94 -0.17 5.89
CA VAL A 36 6.13 -1.51 5.33
C VAL A 36 4.76 -2.20 5.26
N HIS A 37 4.44 -2.77 4.10
CA HIS A 37 3.21 -3.51 3.87
C HIS A 37 3.49 -4.99 3.72
N VAL A 38 2.54 -5.84 4.12
CA VAL A 38 2.58 -7.28 3.86
C VAL A 38 1.50 -7.65 2.84
N THR A 39 1.83 -8.53 1.90
CA THR A 39 0.87 -9.13 0.98
C THR A 39 1.12 -10.63 0.87
N PRO A 40 0.07 -11.49 0.93
CA PRO A 40 -1.30 -11.12 1.26
C PRO A 40 -1.48 -10.73 2.73
N GLU A 41 -2.57 -10.01 3.03
CA GLU A 41 -2.96 -9.62 4.39
C GLU A 41 -3.79 -10.71 5.10
N THR A 42 -3.98 -11.86 4.44
CA THR A 42 -4.77 -12.98 4.93
C THR A 42 -4.06 -14.30 4.68
N ALA A 43 -4.19 -15.24 5.61
CA ALA A 43 -3.70 -16.62 5.46
C ALA A 43 -4.70 -17.62 6.06
N ALA A 44 -4.53 -18.92 5.78
CA ALA A 44 -5.31 -19.99 6.39
C ALA A 44 -4.54 -20.63 7.55
N ALA A 45 -5.24 -20.99 8.64
CA ALA A 45 -4.60 -21.72 9.74
C ALA A 45 -4.17 -23.11 9.29
N GLY A 46 -3.01 -23.59 9.71
CA GLY A 46 -2.41 -24.84 9.21
C GLY A 46 -1.83 -24.76 7.79
N GLY A 47 -2.10 -23.66 7.06
CA GLY A 47 -1.62 -23.44 5.71
C GLY A 47 -0.26 -22.76 5.65
N THR A 48 0.39 -22.87 4.49
CA THR A 48 1.57 -22.08 4.15
C THR A 48 1.19 -21.00 3.15
N GLU A 49 1.63 -19.77 3.41
CA GLU A 49 1.40 -18.61 2.53
C GLU A 49 2.72 -17.90 2.23
N THR A 50 2.91 -17.44 1.00
CA THR A 50 4.08 -16.62 0.66
C THR A 50 3.80 -15.17 1.02
N LEU A 51 4.35 -14.72 2.15
CA LEU A 51 4.26 -13.32 2.56
C LEU A 51 5.34 -12.50 1.88
N THR A 52 4.95 -11.34 1.34
CA THR A 52 5.85 -10.35 0.73
C THR A 52 5.75 -9.05 1.50
N PHE A 53 6.87 -8.63 2.07
CA PHE A 53 7.04 -7.37 2.79
C PHE A 53 7.62 -6.34 1.83
N SER A 54 6.92 -5.22 1.63
CA SER A 54 7.30 -4.19 0.64
C SER A 54 7.35 -2.80 1.24
N PHE A 55 8.21 -1.95 0.66
CA PHE A 55 8.34 -0.54 1.01
C PHE A 55 8.64 0.28 -0.25
N SER A 56 8.38 1.59 -0.20
CA SER A 56 8.64 2.52 -1.30
C SER A 56 9.49 3.74 -0.92
N HIS A 57 9.81 3.87 0.36
CA HIS A 57 10.56 4.99 0.91
C HIS A 57 11.60 4.51 1.92
N GLY A 58 12.65 5.31 2.04
CA GLY A 58 13.66 5.16 3.09
C GLY A 58 13.26 5.84 4.40
N CYS A 59 14.06 5.63 5.45
CA CYS A 59 13.88 6.25 6.77
C CYS A 59 14.20 7.74 6.67
N ASP A 60 13.21 8.61 6.83
CA ASP A 60 13.33 10.05 6.59
C ASP A 60 13.99 10.39 5.22
N GLY A 61 13.73 9.57 4.19
CA GLY A 61 14.32 9.70 2.85
C GLY A 61 15.75 9.16 2.71
N SER A 62 16.31 8.53 3.74
CA SER A 62 17.63 7.89 3.71
C SER A 62 17.55 6.49 3.08
N PRO A 63 18.46 6.08 2.18
CA PRO A 63 18.40 4.79 1.49
C PRO A 63 18.32 3.59 2.45
N THR A 64 17.43 2.64 2.15
CA THR A 64 17.24 1.43 2.96
C THR A 64 18.37 0.43 2.72
N THR A 65 18.97 -0.06 3.80
CA THR A 65 20.07 -1.05 3.75
C THR A 65 19.65 -2.42 4.23
N ALA A 66 18.62 -2.52 5.08
CA ALA A 66 18.12 -3.81 5.53
C ALA A 66 16.64 -3.77 5.94
N LEU A 67 15.98 -4.92 5.83
CA LEU A 67 14.71 -5.22 6.47
C LEU A 67 14.88 -6.44 7.38
N ALA A 68 14.57 -6.27 8.66
CA ALA A 68 14.51 -7.35 9.63
C ALA A 68 13.06 -7.62 10.01
N VAL A 69 12.58 -8.82 9.71
CA VAL A 69 11.21 -9.26 10.05
C VAL A 69 11.28 -10.18 11.25
N ASP A 70 10.59 -9.81 12.33
CA ASP A 70 10.44 -10.64 13.52
C ASP A 70 9.28 -11.62 13.30
N ILE A 71 9.54 -12.90 13.58
CA ILE A 71 8.58 -13.98 13.36
C ILE A 71 7.74 -14.17 14.64
N PRO A 72 6.43 -13.91 14.61
CA PRO A 72 5.60 -13.97 15.81
C PRO A 72 5.32 -15.41 16.24
N ALA A 73 4.91 -15.56 17.50
CA ALA A 73 4.33 -16.81 17.97
C ALA A 73 3.10 -17.19 17.12
N GLY A 74 2.87 -18.49 16.95
CA GLY A 74 1.80 -19.00 16.07
C GLY A 74 2.24 -19.25 14.63
N VAL A 75 3.46 -18.85 14.26
CA VAL A 75 4.15 -19.32 13.05
C VAL A 75 4.87 -20.64 13.35
N GLY A 76 4.57 -21.68 12.57
CA GLY A 76 5.18 -23.00 12.67
C GLY A 76 6.50 -23.13 11.90
N ASN A 77 6.70 -22.31 10.87
CA ASN A 77 7.98 -22.16 10.17
C ASN A 77 7.96 -20.89 9.31
N ALA A 78 9.13 -20.29 9.06
CA ALA A 78 9.30 -19.18 8.12
C ALA A 78 10.51 -19.47 7.22
N THR A 79 10.29 -19.67 5.93
CA THR A 79 11.34 -20.01 4.96
C THR A 79 11.56 -18.83 4.01
N PRO A 80 12.67 -18.09 4.11
CA PRO A 80 12.93 -16.98 3.21
C PRO A 80 13.05 -17.45 1.76
N VAL A 81 12.39 -16.72 0.85
CA VAL A 81 12.55 -16.92 -0.60
C VAL A 81 13.86 -16.26 -1.01
N VAL A 82 14.73 -17.00 -1.70
CA VAL A 82 15.98 -16.43 -2.21
C VAL A 82 15.67 -15.44 -3.33
N GLN A 83 16.10 -14.19 -3.14
CA GLN A 83 15.87 -13.09 -4.08
C GLN A 83 17.21 -12.42 -4.38
N GLY A 84 17.45 -12.10 -5.66
CA GLY A 84 18.66 -11.40 -6.07
C GLY A 84 18.70 -9.98 -5.49
N GLY A 85 19.90 -9.49 -5.18
CA GLY A 85 20.10 -8.18 -4.56
C GLY A 85 19.94 -8.16 -3.04
N TRP A 86 19.69 -9.31 -2.41
CA TRP A 86 19.55 -9.46 -0.97
C TRP A 86 20.45 -10.58 -0.44
N THR A 87 21.20 -10.26 0.62
CA THR A 87 21.85 -11.23 1.48
C THR A 87 20.92 -11.57 2.65
N ILE A 88 20.59 -12.84 2.85
CA ILE A 88 19.60 -13.29 3.85
C ILE A 88 20.29 -14.00 5.01
N THR A 89 19.97 -13.59 6.24
CA THR A 89 20.37 -14.29 7.47
C THR A 89 19.15 -14.63 8.32
N ARG A 90 19.28 -15.64 9.18
CA ARG A 90 18.21 -16.12 10.06
C ARG A 90 18.72 -16.33 11.47
N GLU A 91 17.94 -15.89 12.44
CA GLU A 91 18.09 -16.30 13.83
C GLU A 91 17.09 -17.43 14.10
N LEU A 92 17.58 -18.56 14.62
CA LEU A 92 16.75 -19.74 14.89
C LEU A 92 16.44 -19.83 16.38
N GLY A 93 15.20 -20.19 16.69
CA GLY A 93 14.75 -20.61 18.01
C GLY A 93 15.30 -21.98 18.39
N THR A 94 15.02 -22.40 19.62
CA THR A 94 15.47 -23.70 20.16
C THR A 94 14.85 -24.91 19.47
N ASP A 95 13.72 -24.72 18.81
CA ASP A 95 12.99 -25.69 17.98
C ASP A 95 13.45 -25.72 16.52
N GLY A 96 14.41 -24.86 16.15
CA GLY A 96 14.91 -24.73 14.78
C GLY A 96 14.04 -23.86 13.88
N VAL A 97 12.95 -23.27 14.38
CA VAL A 97 12.09 -22.33 13.66
C VAL A 97 12.72 -20.94 13.69
N PRO A 98 12.79 -20.19 12.57
CA PRO A 98 13.30 -18.83 12.61
C PRO A 98 12.48 -17.92 13.51
N THR A 99 13.15 -17.20 14.41
CA THR A 99 12.56 -16.12 15.23
C THR A 99 12.73 -14.76 14.57
N ARG A 100 13.73 -14.64 13.67
CA ARG A 100 14.00 -13.44 12.89
C ARG A 100 14.60 -13.79 11.54
N VAL A 101 14.18 -13.06 10.51
CA VAL A 101 14.78 -13.09 9.17
C VAL A 101 15.27 -11.70 8.82
N VAL A 102 16.54 -11.57 8.46
CA VAL A 102 17.14 -10.29 8.06
C VAL A 102 17.56 -10.36 6.60
N TYR A 103 17.03 -9.42 5.81
CA TYR A 103 17.39 -9.18 4.43
C TYR A 103 18.24 -7.93 4.35
N THR A 104 19.51 -8.08 4.00
CA THR A 104 20.45 -6.97 3.79
C THR A 104 20.60 -6.72 2.31
N ALA A 105 20.33 -5.49 1.86
CA ALA A 105 20.44 -5.14 0.45
C ALA A 105 21.92 -5.15 0.03
N ASP A 106 22.24 -5.80 -1.10
CA ASP A 106 23.59 -5.80 -1.66
C ASP A 106 24.01 -4.39 -2.10
N THR A 107 23.03 -3.56 -2.45
CA THR A 107 23.18 -2.11 -2.70
C THR A 107 22.04 -1.39 -1.99
N PRO A 108 22.31 -0.30 -1.24
CA PRO A 108 21.26 0.46 -0.57
C PRO A 108 20.15 0.88 -1.54
N VAL A 109 18.90 0.66 -1.16
CA VAL A 109 17.72 1.03 -1.95
C VAL A 109 17.45 2.51 -1.74
N GLU A 110 17.71 3.31 -2.77
CA GLU A 110 17.48 4.77 -2.73
C GLU A 110 15.99 5.09 -2.50
N ASP A 111 15.74 6.23 -1.85
CA ASP A 111 14.37 6.71 -1.63
C ASP A 111 13.64 6.94 -2.97
N GLY A 112 12.35 6.58 -3.01
CA GLY A 112 11.54 6.63 -4.23
C GLY A 112 11.64 5.39 -5.13
N PHE A 113 12.52 4.42 -4.81
CA PHE A 113 12.45 3.08 -5.38
C PHE A 113 11.67 2.14 -4.46
N ALA A 114 10.75 1.39 -5.04
CA ALA A 114 10.08 0.31 -4.33
C ALA A 114 10.94 -0.96 -4.33
N ALA A 115 10.95 -1.66 -3.20
CA ALA A 115 11.56 -2.97 -3.07
C ALA A 115 10.72 -3.87 -2.14
N ALA A 116 10.97 -5.17 -2.24
CA ALA A 116 10.24 -6.16 -1.46
C ALA A 116 11.11 -7.38 -1.16
N VAL A 117 10.75 -8.07 -0.07
CA VAL A 117 11.35 -9.33 0.37
C VAL A 117 10.26 -10.33 0.71
N SER A 118 10.48 -11.61 0.43
CA SER A 118 9.44 -12.64 0.57
C SER A 118 9.90 -13.85 1.38
N MET A 119 8.95 -14.50 2.06
CA MET A 119 9.14 -15.75 2.77
C MET A 119 7.86 -16.60 2.77
N ASP A 120 8.02 -17.92 2.72
CA ASP A 120 6.92 -18.87 2.92
C ASP A 120 6.71 -19.08 4.42
N VAL A 121 5.52 -18.75 4.90
CA VAL A 121 5.16 -18.82 6.32
C VAL A 121 4.11 -19.88 6.54
N LEU A 122 4.43 -20.87 7.37
CA LEU A 122 3.48 -21.86 7.86
C LEU A 122 2.79 -21.30 9.10
N PHE A 123 1.47 -21.14 9.05
CA PHE A 123 0.65 -20.75 10.19
C PHE A 123 0.20 -21.98 10.96
N THR A 124 0.30 -21.96 12.28
CA THR A 124 -0.17 -23.09 13.11
C THR A 124 -1.70 -23.16 13.11
N GLU A 125 -2.28 -24.35 13.33
CA GLU A 125 -3.75 -24.49 13.41
C GLU A 125 -4.36 -23.65 14.55
N GLY A 126 -3.59 -23.43 15.61
CA GLY A 126 -4.02 -22.67 16.79
C GLY A 126 -4.21 -21.16 16.54
N THR A 127 -3.83 -20.64 15.38
CA THR A 127 -4.03 -19.23 15.02
C THR A 127 -5.34 -18.99 14.26
N ALA A 128 -6.20 -19.98 14.09
CA ALA A 128 -7.49 -19.78 13.43
C ALA A 128 -8.32 -18.66 14.09
N GLY A 129 -8.74 -17.68 13.28
CA GLY A 129 -9.53 -16.54 13.74
C GLY A 129 -8.74 -15.47 14.50
N THR A 130 -7.40 -15.49 14.45
CA THR A 130 -6.55 -14.46 15.04
C THR A 130 -5.97 -13.53 13.96
N ALA A 131 -5.31 -12.45 14.39
CA ALA A 131 -4.44 -11.65 13.54
C ALA A 131 -3.01 -11.71 14.12
N LEU A 132 -2.03 -12.00 13.27
CA LEU A 132 -0.62 -12.01 13.65
C LEU A 132 0.04 -10.73 13.14
N ALA A 133 0.66 -9.99 14.06
CA ALA A 133 1.55 -8.89 13.70
C ALA A 133 2.94 -9.43 13.39
N PHE A 134 3.53 -8.95 12.31
CA PHE A 134 4.91 -9.21 11.91
C PHE A 134 5.70 -7.91 12.09
N PRO A 135 6.33 -7.68 13.26
CA PRO A 135 7.13 -6.49 13.47
C PRO A 135 8.28 -6.43 12.46
N VAL A 136 8.52 -5.25 11.91
CA VAL A 136 9.59 -5.02 10.93
C VAL A 136 10.47 -3.86 11.37
N THR A 137 11.78 -4.08 11.37
CA THR A 137 12.75 -2.98 11.49
C THR A 137 13.34 -2.70 10.11
N GLN A 138 13.15 -1.47 9.62
CA GLN A 138 13.75 -0.96 8.41
C GLN A 138 14.99 -0.15 8.79
N THR A 139 16.17 -0.66 8.44
CA THR A 139 17.42 0.04 8.68
C THR A 139 17.83 0.79 7.43
N CYS A 140 18.26 2.04 7.60
CA CYS A 140 18.70 2.90 6.52
C CYS A 140 20.13 3.36 6.72
N ALA A 141 20.73 3.96 5.69
CA ALA A 141 22.09 4.51 5.77
C ALA A 141 22.23 5.56 6.90
N ALA A 142 21.12 6.22 7.25
CA ALA A 142 21.01 7.08 8.42
C ALA A 142 19.70 6.75 9.15
N GLY A 143 19.83 6.26 10.39
CA GLY A 143 18.69 5.91 11.23
C GLY A 143 17.99 4.61 10.85
N GLU A 144 16.86 4.40 11.50
CA GLU A 144 15.99 3.24 11.32
C GLU A 144 14.55 3.60 11.70
N THR A 145 13.60 2.86 11.14
CA THR A 145 12.18 2.92 11.51
C THR A 145 11.72 1.54 11.98
N ALA A 146 11.09 1.50 13.15
CA ALA A 146 10.56 0.27 13.75
C ALA A 146 9.03 0.18 13.56
N TRP A 147 8.61 -0.52 12.52
CA TRP A 147 7.21 -0.83 12.19
C TRP A 147 6.71 -1.94 13.11
N THR A 148 6.36 -1.58 14.35
CA THR A 148 6.15 -2.52 15.45
C THR A 148 4.89 -2.25 16.27
N GLN A 149 4.21 -1.13 16.03
CA GLN A 149 3.03 -0.75 16.81
C GLN A 149 1.84 -1.66 16.46
N ILE A 150 1.07 -2.01 17.48
CA ILE A 150 -0.17 -2.78 17.38
C ILE A 150 -1.25 -1.93 18.03
N ALA A 151 -2.38 -1.77 17.34
CA ALA A 151 -3.49 -0.96 17.83
C ALA A 151 -4.08 -1.56 19.12
N GLU A 152 -4.36 -0.72 20.10
CA GLU A 152 -5.10 -1.12 21.30
C GLU A 152 -6.60 -1.33 20.99
N ASP A 153 -7.33 -1.98 21.90
CA ASP A 153 -8.77 -2.21 21.73
C ASP A 153 -9.53 -0.88 21.56
N GLY A 154 -10.12 -0.69 20.38
CA GLY A 154 -10.90 0.50 20.03
C GLY A 154 -10.09 1.66 19.45
N GLU A 155 -8.78 1.48 19.24
CA GLU A 155 -7.93 2.39 18.46
C GLU A 155 -8.07 2.09 16.96
N ASP A 156 -8.00 3.13 16.11
CA ASP A 156 -7.92 2.95 14.66
C ASP A 156 -6.48 2.60 14.26
N PRO A 157 -6.19 1.43 13.65
CA PRO A 157 -4.85 1.08 13.20
C PRO A 157 -4.23 2.08 12.22
N HIS A 158 -5.05 2.90 11.54
CA HIS A 158 -4.59 3.94 10.63
C HIS A 158 -4.05 5.18 11.34
N ASP A 159 -4.32 5.34 12.64
CA ASP A 159 -3.80 6.43 13.46
C ASP A 159 -2.40 6.13 14.04
N LEU A 160 -1.90 4.90 13.87
CA LEU A 160 -0.56 4.52 14.31
C LEU A 160 0.51 5.12 13.38
N ASP A 161 1.57 5.67 13.98
CA ASP A 161 2.70 6.27 13.27
C ASP A 161 3.56 5.21 12.55
N ALA A 162 3.74 4.05 13.18
CA ALA A 162 4.59 2.96 12.70
C ALA A 162 3.95 1.59 12.97
N PRO A 163 2.80 1.29 12.33
CA PRO A 163 2.08 0.03 12.52
C PRO A 163 2.90 -1.15 12.02
N ALA A 164 2.89 -2.26 12.75
CA ALA A 164 3.39 -3.53 12.27
C ALA A 164 2.49 -4.07 11.15
N PRO A 165 3.06 -4.68 10.09
CA PRO A 165 2.28 -5.46 9.14
C PRO A 165 1.44 -6.54 9.83
N LEU A 166 0.17 -6.66 9.45
CA LEU A 166 -0.79 -7.60 10.05
C LEU A 166 -1.24 -8.62 9.02
N VAL A 167 -1.34 -9.89 9.45
CA VAL A 167 -1.95 -10.97 8.67
C VAL A 167 -3.12 -11.56 9.45
N ALA A 168 -4.32 -11.46 8.89
CA ALA A 168 -5.51 -12.09 9.44
C ALA A 168 -5.53 -13.58 9.07
N VAL A 169 -5.62 -14.46 10.07
CA VAL A 169 -5.63 -15.90 9.87
C VAL A 169 -7.07 -16.40 9.90
N GLY A 170 -7.54 -16.86 8.73
CA GLY A 170 -8.88 -17.41 8.52
C GLY A 170 -9.06 -18.79 9.15
N ALA A 171 -10.09 -19.50 8.69
CA ALA A 171 -10.33 -20.88 9.07
C ALA A 171 -9.13 -21.78 8.71
N ALA A 172 -9.10 -22.98 9.29
CA ALA A 172 -8.10 -23.98 8.92
C ALA A 172 -8.19 -24.31 7.43
N ALA A 173 -7.05 -24.51 6.78
CA ALA A 173 -7.01 -25.04 5.43
C ALA A 173 -7.58 -26.48 5.46
N ASP A 174 -8.60 -26.75 4.64
CA ASP A 174 -9.04 -28.13 4.42
C ASP A 174 -7.97 -28.86 3.60
N ASP A 175 -7.66 -30.12 3.94
CA ASP A 175 -6.68 -31.01 3.26
C ASP A 175 -7.02 -31.35 1.78
N ALA A 176 -7.85 -30.55 1.12
CA ALA A 176 -8.49 -30.88 -0.14
C ALA A 176 -7.95 -30.06 -1.33
N ASP A 177 -6.63 -29.94 -1.51
CA ASP A 177 -6.03 -29.77 -2.84
C ASP A 177 -4.50 -30.03 -2.87
N ALA A 178 -4.08 -31.25 -2.57
CA ALA A 178 -2.77 -31.75 -3.01
C ALA A 178 -2.98 -32.69 -4.22
N GLY A 179 -3.64 -32.18 -5.26
CA GLY A 179 -3.82 -32.88 -6.53
C GLY A 179 -2.54 -32.84 -7.36
N HIS A 180 -1.60 -33.74 -7.10
CA HIS A 180 -0.55 -34.06 -8.07
C HIS A 180 -1.18 -34.81 -9.26
N ALA A 181 -1.56 -34.06 -10.29
CA ALA A 181 -1.87 -34.62 -11.60
C ALA A 181 -0.59 -34.57 -12.46
N ASP A 182 0.19 -35.64 -12.39
CA ASP A 182 1.12 -36.03 -13.46
C ASP A 182 0.30 -36.36 -14.72
N ALA A 183 0.59 -35.69 -15.83
CA ALA A 183 0.25 -36.18 -17.16
C ALA A 183 1.23 -35.65 -18.20
N ASP A 184 2.11 -36.56 -18.61
CA ASP A 184 3.04 -36.48 -19.74
C ASP A 184 2.43 -35.95 -21.04
N GLY A 185 3.28 -35.29 -21.82
CA GLY A 185 2.97 -34.78 -23.15
C GLY A 185 2.89 -35.85 -24.24
N SER A 186 2.07 -35.59 -25.25
CA SER A 186 2.44 -35.55 -26.69
C SER A 186 1.18 -35.58 -27.57
N GLY A 187 1.13 -34.68 -28.56
CA GLY A 187 0.07 -34.68 -29.57
C GLY A 187 0.04 -33.41 -30.43
N HIS A 188 0.90 -33.35 -31.44
CA HIS A 188 0.81 -32.39 -32.55
C HIS A 188 -0.32 -32.75 -33.51
N ALA A 189 -1.10 -31.76 -33.95
CA ALA A 189 -1.48 -31.55 -35.35
C ALA A 189 -2.14 -30.18 -35.57
N SER A 190 -1.65 -29.46 -36.58
CA SER A 190 -2.15 -28.25 -37.24
C SER A 190 -3.51 -28.51 -37.96
N ASP A 191 -4.30 -27.58 -38.52
CA ASP A 191 -4.16 -26.19 -38.98
C ASP A 191 -5.58 -25.58 -39.19
N ASP A 192 -5.60 -24.26 -39.41
CA ASP A 192 -6.60 -23.42 -40.11
C ASP A 192 -7.82 -22.76 -39.41
N ALA A 193 -7.57 -21.50 -39.04
CA ALA A 193 -8.23 -20.26 -39.52
C ALA A 193 -9.75 -20.03 -39.36
N ALA A 194 -10.10 -19.05 -38.51
CA ALA A 194 -11.07 -18.00 -38.85
C ALA A 194 -10.86 -16.76 -37.97
N ALA A 195 -10.66 -15.61 -38.61
CA ALA A 195 -10.67 -14.30 -37.99
C ALA A 195 -12.09 -13.90 -37.56
N ALA A 196 -12.24 -13.40 -36.33
CA ALA A 196 -13.36 -12.57 -35.92
C ALA A 196 -12.92 -11.63 -34.78
N ASP A 197 -12.95 -10.33 -35.07
CA ASP A 197 -13.01 -9.21 -34.14
C ASP A 197 -14.06 -9.44 -33.04
N ALA A 198 -13.70 -9.21 -31.77
CA ALA A 198 -14.57 -8.57 -30.76
C ALA A 198 -13.82 -8.34 -29.43
N GLU A 199 -13.56 -7.06 -29.19
CA GLU A 199 -13.67 -6.33 -27.91
C GLU A 199 -13.09 -6.93 -26.62
N ALA A 200 -12.06 -6.23 -26.14
CA ALA A 200 -11.59 -6.23 -24.77
C ALA A 200 -12.74 -5.89 -23.79
N ALA A 201 -13.27 -6.92 -23.12
CA ALA A 201 -14.01 -6.76 -21.89
C ALA A 201 -13.02 -6.40 -20.77
N ALA A 202 -12.72 -5.10 -20.65
CA ALA A 202 -12.20 -4.56 -19.41
C ALA A 202 -13.27 -4.80 -18.33
N SER A 203 -12.97 -5.68 -17.39
CA SER A 203 -13.72 -5.80 -16.15
C SER A 203 -13.67 -4.44 -15.45
N VAL A 204 -14.79 -3.73 -15.48
CA VAL A 204 -14.96 -2.47 -14.76
C VAL A 204 -14.87 -2.83 -13.28
N ALA A 205 -13.75 -2.47 -12.65
CA ALA A 205 -13.62 -2.43 -11.20
C ALA A 205 -14.86 -1.73 -10.65
N SER A 206 -15.51 -2.33 -9.66
CA SER A 206 -16.64 -1.75 -8.94
C SER A 206 -16.18 -0.44 -8.29
N ALA A 207 -16.26 0.65 -9.04
CA ALA A 207 -15.80 1.95 -8.58
C ALA A 207 -16.73 2.45 -7.47
N ASP A 208 -16.11 2.90 -6.38
CA ASP A 208 -16.75 3.36 -5.16
C ASP A 208 -17.79 4.48 -5.45
N PRO A 209 -19.06 4.35 -5.01
CA PRO A 209 -20.07 5.39 -5.19
C PRO A 209 -19.65 6.73 -4.58
N VAL A 210 -18.85 6.76 -3.51
CA VAL A 210 -18.36 7.98 -2.87
C VAL A 210 -17.41 8.73 -3.80
N ALA A 211 -16.49 8.02 -4.46
CA ALA A 211 -15.56 8.60 -5.42
C ALA A 211 -16.29 9.26 -6.60
N ARG A 212 -17.41 8.69 -7.06
CA ARG A 212 -18.24 9.28 -8.13
C ARG A 212 -18.92 10.57 -7.69
N TRP A 213 -19.45 10.63 -6.47
CA TRP A 213 -20.08 11.84 -5.94
C TRP A 213 -19.07 12.97 -5.75
N LEU A 214 -17.86 12.66 -5.28
CA LEU A 214 -16.79 13.64 -5.14
C LEU A 214 -16.30 14.16 -6.49
N ALA A 215 -16.10 13.27 -7.47
CA ALA A 215 -15.69 13.66 -8.83
C ALA A 215 -16.75 14.54 -9.52
N ALA A 216 -18.03 14.16 -9.41
CA ALA A 216 -19.14 14.93 -9.96
C ALA A 216 -19.29 16.30 -9.28
N GLY A 217 -19.15 16.35 -7.95
CA GLY A 217 -19.16 17.60 -7.17
C GLY A 217 -18.02 18.54 -7.55
N GLY A 218 -16.80 17.99 -7.69
CA GLY A 218 -15.61 18.75 -8.11
C GLY A 218 -15.76 19.33 -9.52
N LEU A 219 -16.26 18.53 -10.48
CA LEU A 219 -16.52 18.99 -11.84
C LEU A 219 -17.57 20.11 -11.87
N ALA A 220 -18.68 19.95 -11.14
CA ALA A 220 -19.74 20.95 -11.08
C ALA A 220 -19.24 22.27 -10.49
N ALA A 221 -18.44 22.23 -9.43
CA ALA A 221 -17.82 23.40 -8.83
C ALA A 221 -16.83 24.09 -9.81
N GLY A 222 -16.02 23.30 -10.53
CA GLY A 222 -15.10 23.80 -11.55
C GLY A 222 -15.81 24.51 -12.70
N ILE A 223 -16.89 23.92 -13.22
CA ILE A 223 -17.72 24.53 -14.28
C ILE A 223 -18.37 25.82 -13.79
N ALA A 224 -18.91 25.84 -12.57
CA ALA A 224 -19.52 27.03 -11.99
C ALA A 224 -18.50 28.17 -11.85
N ALA A 225 -17.27 27.87 -11.40
CA ALA A 225 -16.19 28.85 -11.32
C ALA A 225 -15.82 29.41 -12.69
N LEU A 226 -15.69 28.55 -13.71
CA LEU A 226 -15.40 28.96 -15.09
C LEU A 226 -16.48 29.89 -15.65
N VAL A 227 -17.75 29.54 -15.45
CA VAL A 227 -18.90 30.38 -15.88
C VAL A 227 -18.87 31.75 -15.20
N VAL A 228 -18.59 31.81 -13.90
CA VAL A 228 -18.49 33.07 -13.17
C VAL A 228 -17.35 33.95 -13.70
N VAL A 229 -16.20 33.35 -14.04
CA VAL A 229 -15.05 34.06 -14.64
C VAL A 229 -15.43 34.63 -16.02
N LEU A 230 -16.04 33.81 -16.88
CA LEU A 230 -16.42 34.22 -18.24
C LEU A 230 -17.50 35.32 -18.22
N VAL A 231 -18.51 35.20 -17.36
CA VAL A 231 -19.58 36.21 -17.23
C VAL A 231 -19.04 37.51 -16.65
N ARG A 232 -18.09 37.47 -15.70
CA ARG A 232 -17.45 38.68 -15.17
C ARG A 232 -16.49 39.32 -16.17
N GLY A 233 -15.78 38.54 -16.98
CA GLY A 233 -14.91 39.03 -18.04
C GLY A 233 -15.69 39.77 -19.13
N ARG A 234 -16.82 39.21 -19.57
CA ARG A 234 -17.70 39.81 -20.60
C ARG A 234 -18.44 41.07 -20.16
N ARG A 235 -18.56 41.34 -18.86
CA ARG A 235 -19.16 42.57 -18.32
C ARG A 235 -18.14 43.69 -18.09
N ARG A 236 -16.85 43.42 -18.31
CA ARG A 236 -15.75 44.40 -18.17
C ARG A 236 -15.16 44.85 -19.51
N ALA A 237 -15.48 44.15 -20.60
CA ALA A 237 -15.32 44.63 -21.97
C ALA A 237 -16.56 45.41 -22.39
#